data_AF-A0A7I8I8C8-F1
#
_entry.id   AF-A0A7I8I8C8-F1
#
_cell.length_a   1.000
_cell.length_b   1.000
_cell.length_c   1.000
_cell.angle_alpha   90.00
_cell.angle_beta   90.00
_cell.angle_gamma   90.00
#
_symmetry.space_group_name_H-M   'P 1'
#
loop_
_entity.id
_entity.type
_entity.pdbx_description
1 polymer ?
#
loop_
_entity_poly.entity_id
_entity_poly.type
_entity_poly.pdbx_seq_one_letter_code
_entity_poly.pdbx_strand_id
1 'polypeptide(L)'
;MKKIDCNFCKFNSHCHAAMLSIFKQLYSLKMDSLSERIVSLALDVISNVLETGPGWRLVSPHFSTLLESAIFPALVLNEKDISEWEEDHEEYMRKNHPSDLEISAWTEDLFTARKSAVNLLGVMALSKGPPMVSTGNDSAASIKRKKGEKNKRKDKRSSVGELLIIPFLSKFPLPSTALGVQSSYDYYGVLMAYGGLQDFLKERNPAYTTSLIQKRILPLYSLSGCLPYLIATANWVIGELASCLPQEMNDDIYNSLAKALVMPDQEDCSYYPVRASSAGAIAQMLEVRNVILIIRTGLCLLFFLATRLHVADENEASLLFQLLSTIVGVGQQHVSIHIPMIVSIIVGTLLKHLVPTLEPWPQVLAIFHVFCISDRFYHFMTLRS
;
A
#
# COMPACT_ATOMS: atom_id res chain seq x y z
N MET A 1 -31.48 -34.78 15.48
CA MET A 1 -31.34 -33.30 15.45
C MET A 1 -30.81 -32.68 16.76
N LYS A 2 -31.25 -33.05 17.97
CA LYS A 2 -30.79 -32.41 19.23
C LYS A 2 -29.30 -32.55 19.61
N LYS A 3 -28.56 -33.54 19.08
CA LYS A 3 -27.13 -33.76 19.41
C LYS A 3 -26.16 -32.83 18.66
N ILE A 4 -26.59 -32.30 17.51
CA ILE A 4 -25.78 -31.38 16.68
C ILE A 4 -25.76 -29.98 17.31
N ASP A 5 -26.89 -29.53 17.86
CA ASP A 5 -26.99 -28.25 18.57
C ASP A 5 -26.11 -28.17 19.83
N CYS A 6 -25.95 -29.29 20.56
CA CYS A 6 -25.14 -29.31 21.78
C CYS A 6 -23.63 -29.24 21.49
N ASN A 7 -23.17 -29.88 20.41
CA ASN A 7 -21.78 -29.79 19.96
C ASN A 7 -21.48 -28.42 19.35
N PHE A 8 -22.44 -27.82 18.63
CA PHE A 8 -22.30 -26.46 18.10
C PHE A 8 -22.21 -25.42 19.24
N CYS A 9 -23.05 -25.53 20.27
CA CYS A 9 -22.96 -24.67 21.46
C CYS A 9 -21.65 -24.85 22.25
N LYS A 10 -21.15 -26.09 22.39
CA LYS A 10 -19.86 -26.34 23.06
C LYS A 10 -18.67 -25.83 22.27
N PHE A 11 -18.67 -26.02 20.94
CA PHE A 11 -17.65 -25.47 20.05
C PHE A 11 -17.63 -23.93 20.14
N ASN A 12 -18.81 -23.30 20.08
CA ASN A 12 -18.94 -21.85 20.19
C ASN A 12 -18.47 -21.32 21.56
N SER A 13 -18.68 -22.06 22.66
CA SER A 13 -18.17 -21.71 23.99
C SER A 13 -16.65 -21.80 24.10
N HIS A 14 -16.03 -22.84 23.51
CA HIS A 14 -14.56 -22.97 23.50
C HIS A 14 -13.91 -21.92 22.60
N CYS A 15 -14.50 -21.64 21.43
CA CYS A 15 -14.07 -20.54 20.56
C CYS A 15 -14.21 -19.18 21.27
N HIS A 16 -15.29 -18.97 22.03
CA HIS A 16 -15.48 -17.75 22.82
C HIS A 16 -14.42 -17.60 23.91
N ALA A 17 -14.11 -18.67 24.66
CA ALA A 17 -13.05 -18.68 25.66
C ALA A 17 -11.65 -18.47 25.05
N ALA A 18 -11.36 -19.11 23.90
CA ALA A 18 -10.11 -18.93 23.19
C ALA A 18 -9.96 -17.49 22.65
N MET A 19 -11.02 -16.91 22.08
CA MET A 19 -11.02 -15.52 21.61
C MET A 19 -10.87 -14.53 22.76
N LEU A 20 -11.56 -14.73 23.89
CA LEU A 20 -11.34 -13.93 25.09
C LEU A 20 -9.92 -14.07 25.63
N SER A 21 -9.32 -15.26 25.54
CA SER A 21 -7.91 -15.46 25.89
C SER A 21 -6.98 -14.70 24.95
N ILE A 22 -7.23 -14.74 23.63
CA ILE A 22 -6.46 -13.98 22.63
C ILE A 22 -6.62 -12.48 22.87
N PHE A 23 -7.84 -11.99 23.06
CA PHE A 23 -8.11 -10.59 23.40
C PHE A 23 -7.40 -10.19 24.69
N LYS A 24 -7.48 -11.01 25.74
CA LYS A 24 -6.77 -10.76 26.99
C LYS A 24 -5.26 -10.72 26.76
N GLN A 25 -4.70 -11.62 25.96
CA GLN A 25 -3.27 -11.64 25.60
C GLN A 25 -2.89 -10.35 24.86
N LEU A 26 -3.66 -9.93 23.87
CA LEU A 26 -3.46 -8.70 23.09
C LEU A 26 -3.62 -7.43 23.94
N TYR A 27 -4.56 -7.41 24.90
CA TYR A 27 -4.82 -6.24 25.75
C TYR A 27 -3.89 -6.13 26.96
N SER A 28 -3.33 -7.24 27.45
CA SER A 28 -2.54 -7.26 28.70
C SER A 28 -1.03 -7.21 28.51
N LEU A 29 -0.54 -7.34 27.28
CA LEU A 29 0.90 -7.37 27.01
C LEU A 29 1.34 -6.07 26.36
N LYS A 30 2.39 -5.47 26.92
CA LYS A 30 3.29 -4.65 26.12
C LYS A 30 3.75 -5.54 24.96
N MET A 31 3.36 -5.16 23.74
CA MET A 31 3.57 -5.91 22.50
C MET A 31 5.04 -6.30 22.30
N ASP A 32 5.95 -5.54 22.90
CA ASP A 32 7.40 -5.74 22.94
C ASP A 32 7.85 -7.12 23.50
N SER A 33 6.99 -7.82 24.25
CA SER A 33 7.33 -9.09 24.90
C SER A 33 6.92 -10.35 24.13
N LEU A 34 6.06 -10.20 23.11
CA LEU A 34 5.60 -11.32 22.28
C LEU A 34 6.38 -11.38 20.97
N SER A 35 6.62 -12.61 20.48
CA SER A 35 7.14 -12.79 19.12
C SER A 35 6.13 -12.23 18.11
N GLU A 36 6.61 -11.43 17.15
CA GLU A 36 5.84 -10.84 16.06
C GLU A 36 4.94 -11.86 15.35
N ARG A 37 5.41 -13.10 15.21
CA ARG A 37 4.66 -14.21 14.62
C ARG A 37 3.41 -14.58 15.42
N ILE A 38 3.46 -14.52 16.75
CA ILE A 38 2.31 -14.83 17.61
C ILE A 38 1.24 -13.76 17.43
N VAL A 39 1.65 -12.49 17.36
CA VAL A 39 0.75 -11.36 17.13
C VAL A 39 0.12 -11.45 15.74
N SER A 40 0.91 -11.71 14.70
CA SER A 40 0.43 -11.93 13.33
C SER A 40 -0.63 -13.03 13.29
N LEU A 41 -0.34 -14.21 13.83
CA LEU A 41 -1.29 -15.33 13.88
C LEU A 41 -2.56 -15.01 14.68
N ALA A 42 -2.45 -14.27 15.79
CA ALA A 42 -3.61 -13.87 16.57
C ALA A 42 -4.55 -12.97 15.77
N LEU A 43 -4.00 -11.99 15.04
CA LEU A 43 -4.75 -11.09 14.18
C LEU A 43 -5.39 -11.82 13.00
N ASP A 44 -4.67 -12.76 12.38
CA ASP A 44 -5.19 -13.59 11.29
C ASP A 44 -6.34 -14.49 11.75
N VAL A 45 -6.24 -15.08 12.94
CA VAL A 45 -7.33 -15.86 13.55
C VAL A 45 -8.55 -14.97 13.76
N ILE A 46 -8.39 -13.74 14.26
CA ILE A 46 -9.51 -12.80 14.42
C ILE A 46 -10.14 -12.49 13.05
N SER A 47 -9.32 -12.25 12.03
CA SER A 47 -9.78 -11.96 10.66
C SER A 47 -10.63 -13.10 10.11
N ASN A 48 -10.16 -14.34 10.21
CA ASN A 48 -10.89 -15.54 9.79
C ASN A 48 -12.20 -15.74 10.59
N VAL A 49 -12.19 -15.44 11.89
CA VAL A 49 -13.38 -15.54 12.73
C VAL A 49 -14.45 -14.53 12.30
N LEU A 50 -14.06 -13.33 11.86
CA LEU A 50 -14.97 -12.28 11.40
C LEU A 50 -15.73 -12.64 10.12
N GLU A 51 -15.22 -13.55 9.30
CA GLU A 51 -15.93 -14.04 8.11
C GLU A 51 -17.19 -14.82 8.49
N THR A 52 -17.29 -15.31 9.73
CA THR A 52 -18.44 -16.06 10.22
C THR A 52 -19.44 -15.15 10.94
N GLY A 53 -20.75 -15.40 10.74
CA GLY A 53 -21.80 -14.65 11.44
C GLY A 53 -21.70 -14.70 12.98
N PRO A 54 -21.49 -15.88 13.60
CA PRO A 54 -21.26 -15.97 15.05
C PRO A 54 -19.98 -15.27 15.51
N GLY A 55 -18.87 -15.43 14.79
CA GLY A 55 -17.61 -14.77 15.11
C GLY A 55 -17.69 -13.24 15.02
N TRP A 56 -18.38 -12.71 14.00
CA TRP A 56 -18.65 -11.27 13.92
C TRP A 56 -19.42 -10.74 15.14
N ARG A 57 -20.44 -11.47 15.62
CA ARG A 57 -21.20 -11.06 16.83
C ARG A 57 -20.36 -11.10 18.09
N LEU A 58 -19.36 -11.97 18.11
CA LEU A 58 -18.41 -12.08 19.21
C LEU A 58 -17.41 -10.93 19.23
N VAL A 59 -16.85 -10.57 18.07
CA VAL A 59 -15.76 -9.61 17.97
C VAL A 59 -16.25 -8.16 17.84
N SER A 60 -17.38 -7.91 17.18
CA SER A 60 -17.83 -6.55 16.90
C SER A 60 -18.03 -5.62 18.11
N PRO A 61 -18.45 -6.10 19.31
CA PRO A 61 -18.48 -5.25 20.51
C PRO A 61 -17.12 -4.73 20.94
N HIS A 62 -16.04 -5.38 20.50
CA HIS A 62 -14.66 -5.08 20.87
C HIS A 62 -13.89 -4.31 19.79
N PHE A 63 -14.52 -3.93 18.67
CA PHE A 63 -13.83 -3.27 17.55
C PHE A 63 -13.08 -1.99 17.95
N SER A 64 -13.64 -1.16 18.84
CA SER A 64 -12.95 0.07 19.29
C SER A 64 -11.66 -0.27 20.05
N THR A 65 -11.74 -1.19 21.01
CA THR A 65 -10.60 -1.60 21.82
C THR A 65 -9.57 -2.37 20.99
N LEU A 66 -10.02 -3.22 20.06
CA LEU A 66 -9.16 -3.94 19.13
C LEU A 66 -8.39 -2.97 18.22
N LEU A 67 -9.07 -1.94 17.72
CA LEU A 67 -8.46 -0.88 16.92
C LEU A 67 -7.41 -0.11 17.72
N GLU A 68 -7.75 0.32 18.94
CA GLU A 68 -6.91 1.16 19.79
C GLU A 68 -5.72 0.42 20.41
N SER A 69 -5.90 -0.83 20.84
CA SER A 69 -4.93 -1.55 21.68
C SER A 69 -4.09 -2.59 20.92
N ALA A 70 -4.50 -3.00 19.72
CA ALA A 70 -3.78 -4.05 18.98
C ALA A 70 -3.51 -3.68 17.52
N ILE A 71 -4.53 -3.27 16.77
CA ILE A 71 -4.38 -2.97 15.34
C ILE A 71 -3.50 -1.73 15.16
N PHE A 72 -3.91 -0.58 15.68
CA PHE A 72 -3.16 0.66 15.44
C PHE A 72 -1.72 0.62 15.99
N PRO A 73 -1.45 0.13 17.22
CA PRO A 73 -0.07 -0.02 17.70
C PRO A 73 0.81 -0.91 16.80
N ALA A 74 0.25 -1.93 16.13
CA ALA A 74 1.00 -2.74 15.17
C ALA A 74 1.29 -2.03 13.83
N LEU A 75 0.57 -0.94 13.53
CA LEU A 75 0.79 -0.13 12.33
C LEU A 75 1.81 0.99 12.53
N VAL A 76 1.94 1.50 13.75
CA VAL A 76 2.83 2.62 14.10
C VAL A 76 4.29 2.26 13.81
N LEU A 77 5.06 3.27 13.38
CA LEU A 77 6.51 3.13 13.15
C LEU A 77 7.21 2.85 14.49
N ASN A 78 8.12 1.88 14.50
CA ASN A 78 8.87 1.50 15.69
C ASN A 78 10.38 1.47 15.43
N GLU A 79 11.16 1.27 16.50
CA GLU A 79 12.63 1.26 16.44
C GLU A 79 13.20 0.15 15.52
N LYS A 80 12.51 -0.99 15.43
CA LYS A 80 12.90 -2.08 14.53
C LYS A 80 12.77 -1.64 13.07
N ASP A 81 11.70 -0.92 12.72
CA ASP A 81 11.54 -0.39 11.36
C ASP A 81 12.64 0.62 11.01
N ILE A 82 13.03 1.46 11.98
CA ILE A 82 14.10 2.46 11.80
C ILE A 82 15.45 1.77 11.61
N SER A 83 15.73 0.76 12.44
CA SER A 83 16.98 -0.01 12.36
C SER A 83 17.05 -0.78 11.03
N GLU A 84 15.96 -1.44 10.63
CA GLU A 84 15.88 -2.15 9.34
C GLU A 84 16.01 -1.17 8.16
N TRP A 85 15.46 0.04 8.25
CA TRP A 85 15.69 1.05 7.23
C TRP A 85 17.17 1.41 7.09
N GLU A 86 17.92 1.50 8.18
CA GLU A 86 19.34 1.88 8.11
C GLU A 86 20.24 0.70 7.69
N GLU A 87 19.90 -0.51 8.11
CA GLU A 87 20.73 -1.72 7.93
C GLU A 87 20.41 -2.49 6.63
N ASP A 88 19.13 -2.62 6.27
CA ASP A 88 18.66 -3.41 5.12
C ASP A 88 17.37 -2.80 4.52
N HIS A 89 17.58 -1.84 3.61
CA HIS A 89 16.51 -1.14 2.91
C HIS A 89 15.53 -2.09 2.18
N GLU A 90 16.02 -3.22 1.65
CA GLU A 90 15.20 -4.17 0.90
C GLU A 90 14.31 -4.98 1.83
N GLU A 91 14.86 -5.45 2.95
CA GLU A 91 14.07 -6.14 3.97
C GLU A 91 12.99 -5.21 4.56
N TYR A 92 13.32 -3.94 4.81
CA TYR A 92 12.34 -2.94 5.22
C TYR A 92 11.21 -2.82 4.18
N MET A 93 11.56 -2.64 2.90
CA MET A 93 10.59 -2.43 1.83
C MET A 93 9.68 -3.64 1.65
N ARG A 94 10.25 -4.85 1.59
CA ARG A 94 9.52 -6.11 1.45
C ARG A 94 8.52 -6.35 2.59
N LYS A 95 8.85 -5.91 3.82
CA LYS A 95 7.96 -6.02 4.99
C LYS A 95 6.87 -4.96 5.05
N ASN A 96 7.17 -3.73 4.63
CA ASN A 96 6.33 -2.57 4.88
C ASN A 96 5.56 -2.08 3.66
N HIS A 97 6.19 -2.10 2.48
CA HIS A 97 5.67 -1.56 1.23
C HIS A 97 5.72 -2.63 0.12
N PRO A 98 5.07 -3.80 0.30
CA PRO A 98 5.10 -4.84 -0.70
C PRO A 98 4.50 -4.29 -2.01
N SER A 99 5.23 -4.48 -3.12
CA SER A 99 4.81 -4.07 -4.45
C SER A 99 5.06 -5.20 -5.45
N ASP A 100 4.17 -5.34 -6.44
CA ASP A 100 4.27 -6.35 -7.50
C ASP A 100 5.51 -6.20 -8.41
N LEU A 101 6.25 -5.09 -8.30
CA LEU A 101 7.51 -4.89 -9.01
C LEU A 101 8.70 -5.65 -8.40
N GLU A 102 8.57 -6.22 -7.20
CA GLU A 102 9.66 -6.99 -6.60
C GLU A 102 9.78 -8.38 -7.24
N ILE A 103 10.79 -8.53 -8.11
CA ILE A 103 11.29 -9.82 -8.60
C ILE A 103 12.14 -10.44 -7.49
N SER A 104 11.51 -10.99 -6.46
CA SER A 104 12.14 -12.07 -5.72
C SER A 104 11.19 -13.26 -5.68
N ALA A 105 11.56 -14.34 -6.36
CA ALA A 105 10.85 -15.61 -6.42
C ALA A 105 10.84 -16.36 -5.05
N TRP A 106 11.07 -15.63 -3.97
CA TRP A 106 11.01 -16.05 -2.58
C TRP A 106 10.15 -15.04 -1.82
N THR A 107 8.89 -14.89 -2.23
CA THR A 107 7.82 -14.43 -1.33
C THR A 107 7.63 -15.51 -0.25
N GLU A 108 8.66 -15.76 0.57
CA GLU A 108 8.47 -16.42 1.84
C GLU A 108 7.49 -15.54 2.61
N ASP A 109 6.33 -16.10 2.93
CA ASP A 109 5.27 -15.42 3.67
C ASP A 109 5.85 -14.72 4.90
N LEU A 110 6.08 -13.42 4.76
CA LEU A 110 6.45 -12.55 5.86
C LEU A 110 5.23 -12.44 6.77
N PHE A 111 5.23 -13.25 7.82
CA PHE A 111 4.26 -13.18 8.91
C PHE A 111 4.59 -11.99 9.81
N THR A 112 4.35 -10.77 9.33
CA THR A 112 4.49 -9.55 10.14
C THR A 112 3.16 -9.21 10.82
N ALA A 113 3.25 -8.76 12.06
CA ALA A 113 2.08 -8.30 12.81
C ALA A 113 1.37 -7.15 12.07
N ARG A 114 2.16 -6.27 11.43
CA ARG A 114 1.68 -5.15 10.63
C ARG A 114 0.80 -5.59 9.45
N LYS A 115 1.25 -6.58 8.66
CA LYS A 115 0.48 -7.11 7.51
C LYS A 115 -0.85 -7.72 7.96
N SER A 116 -0.83 -8.53 9.02
CA SER A 116 -2.06 -9.10 9.61
C SER A 116 -3.00 -8.03 10.16
N ALA A 117 -2.46 -6.97 10.78
CA ALA A 117 -3.24 -5.82 11.28
C ALA A 117 -3.91 -5.04 10.14
N VAL A 118 -3.16 -4.77 9.06
CA VAL A 118 -3.67 -4.12 7.84
C VAL A 118 -4.82 -4.94 7.23
N ASN A 119 -4.64 -6.26 7.09
CA ASN A 119 -5.67 -7.15 6.55
C ASN A 119 -6.93 -7.15 7.42
N LEU A 120 -6.76 -7.32 8.75
CA LEU A 120 -7.88 -7.29 9.70
C LEU A 120 -8.63 -5.95 9.67
N LEU A 121 -7.90 -4.83 9.53
CA LEU A 121 -8.49 -3.50 9.39
C LEU A 121 -9.38 -3.41 8.14
N GLY A 122 -8.93 -3.92 7.00
CA GLY A 122 -9.70 -3.98 5.76
C GLY A 122 -10.99 -4.79 5.90
N VAL A 123 -10.89 -5.99 6.48
CA VAL A 123 -12.05 -6.86 6.79
C VAL A 123 -13.03 -6.15 7.73
N MET A 124 -12.51 -5.52 8.79
CA MET A 124 -13.34 -4.74 9.72
C MET A 124 -14.04 -3.58 9.00
N ALA A 125 -13.35 -2.85 8.12
CA ALA A 125 -13.89 -1.68 7.44
C ALA A 125 -15.09 -1.99 6.54
N LEU A 126 -15.06 -3.14 5.86
CA LEU A 126 -16.14 -3.63 5.01
C LEU A 126 -17.31 -4.22 5.80
N SER A 127 -17.11 -4.55 7.08
CA SER A 127 -18.15 -5.14 7.90
C SER A 127 -19.30 -4.16 8.20
N LYS A 128 -20.52 -4.70 8.35
CA LYS A 128 -21.71 -3.90 8.65
C LYS A 128 -21.52 -3.21 9.99
N GLY A 129 -21.75 -1.89 10.05
CA GLY A 129 -21.72 -1.16 11.30
C GLY A 129 -22.79 -1.64 12.28
N PRO A 130 -22.61 -1.39 13.59
CA PRO A 130 -23.69 -1.60 14.55
C PRO A 130 -24.95 -0.85 14.09
N PRO A 131 -26.15 -1.42 14.27
CA PRO A 131 -27.38 -0.76 13.83
C PRO A 131 -27.50 0.59 14.53
N MET A 132 -27.36 1.69 13.77
CA MET A 132 -27.69 3.02 14.27
C MET A 132 -29.18 3.04 14.59
N VAL A 133 -29.51 3.26 15.86
CA VAL A 133 -30.84 3.76 16.21
C VAL A 133 -30.92 5.14 15.60
N SER A 134 -31.73 5.31 14.56
CA SER A 134 -32.05 6.64 14.06
C SER A 134 -32.64 7.44 15.21
N THR A 135 -31.91 8.41 15.73
CA THR A 135 -32.46 9.50 16.54
C THR A 135 -33.32 10.38 15.65
N GLY A 136 -34.46 9.83 15.22
CA GLY A 136 -35.63 10.60 14.85
C GLY A 136 -36.48 10.65 16.10
N ASN A 137 -36.55 11.83 16.72
CA ASN A 137 -37.65 12.16 17.61
C ASN A 137 -38.95 11.80 16.89
N ASP A 138 -39.69 10.83 17.40
CA ASP A 138 -41.14 10.91 17.48
C ASP A 138 -41.65 9.88 18.49
N SER A 139 -42.48 10.42 19.36
CA SER A 139 -43.13 9.83 20.51
C SER A 139 -43.82 8.49 20.25
N ALA A 140 -43.85 7.68 21.31
CA ALA A 140 -44.65 6.48 21.45
C ALA A 140 -46.11 6.68 21.00
N ALA A 141 -46.56 5.89 20.04
CA ALA A 141 -47.94 5.43 19.94
C ALA A 141 -47.99 4.13 19.13
N SER A 142 -48.77 3.19 19.65
CA SER A 142 -49.14 1.92 19.04
C SER A 142 -49.79 2.11 17.66
N ILE A 143 -49.62 1.15 16.74
CA ILE A 143 -50.68 0.64 15.84
C ILE A 143 -50.19 -0.57 15.03
N LYS A 144 -51.17 -1.46 14.81
CA LYS A 144 -51.16 -2.82 14.25
C LYS A 144 -50.48 -2.98 12.88
N ARG A 145 -50.03 -4.22 12.66
CA ARG A 145 -49.63 -4.84 11.38
C ARG A 145 -50.42 -4.30 10.17
N LYS A 146 -49.71 -3.75 9.18
CA LYS A 146 -50.16 -3.77 7.78
C LYS A 146 -49.01 -4.17 6.87
N LYS A 147 -49.20 -5.31 6.23
CA LYS A 147 -48.37 -5.95 5.23
C LYS A 147 -48.44 -5.14 3.93
N GLY A 148 -47.27 -4.80 3.38
CA GLY A 148 -47.12 -4.34 2.01
C GLY A 148 -46.75 -2.86 1.87
N GLU A 149 -45.44 -2.60 1.87
CA GLU A 149 -44.81 -1.62 0.97
C GLU A 149 -43.28 -1.79 1.04
N LYS A 150 -42.70 -2.44 0.03
CA LYS A 150 -41.25 -2.50 -0.19
C LYS A 150 -40.81 -1.14 -0.75
N ASN A 151 -40.71 -0.14 0.12
CA ASN A 151 -40.02 1.08 -0.24
C ASN A 151 -38.51 0.83 -0.20
N LYS A 152 -37.88 0.85 -1.38
CA LYS A 152 -36.43 0.93 -1.59
C LYS A 152 -35.90 2.27 -1.06
N ARG A 153 -35.97 2.52 0.24
CA ARG A 153 -34.98 3.40 0.87
C ARG A 153 -33.76 2.51 1.07
N LYS A 154 -32.73 2.75 0.26
CA LYS A 154 -31.36 2.28 0.52
C LYS A 154 -31.02 2.87 1.89
N ASP A 155 -31.35 2.16 2.97
CA ASP A 155 -30.83 2.47 4.29
C ASP A 155 -29.32 2.60 4.11
N LYS A 156 -28.80 3.81 4.32
CA LYS A 156 -27.36 4.05 4.44
C LYS A 156 -26.89 3.21 5.63
N ARG A 157 -26.63 1.93 5.39
CA ARG A 157 -25.93 1.08 6.35
C ARG A 157 -24.50 1.61 6.36
N SER A 158 -24.22 2.49 7.31
CA SER A 158 -22.87 2.90 7.59
C SER A 158 -22.08 1.67 8.02
N SER A 159 -21.02 1.38 7.29
CA SER A 159 -20.04 0.34 7.60
C SER A 159 -19.24 0.71 8.85
N VAL A 160 -18.56 -0.27 9.47
CA VAL A 160 -17.59 0.01 10.55
C VAL A 160 -16.48 0.95 10.08
N GLY A 161 -16.07 0.87 8.81
CA GLY A 161 -15.09 1.81 8.24
C GLY A 161 -15.50 3.28 8.44
N GLU A 162 -16.72 3.62 8.05
CA GLU A 162 -17.31 4.96 8.16
C GLU A 162 -17.60 5.38 9.61
N LEU A 163 -18.08 4.46 10.46
CA LEU A 163 -18.53 4.79 11.82
C LEU A 163 -17.42 4.81 12.86
N LEU A 164 -16.35 4.03 12.65
CA LEU A 164 -15.33 3.81 13.67
C LEU A 164 -13.92 4.11 13.13
N ILE A 165 -13.52 3.47 12.03
CA ILE A 165 -12.12 3.50 11.58
C ILE A 165 -11.75 4.89 11.07
N ILE A 166 -12.53 5.47 10.16
CA ILE A 166 -12.27 6.81 9.64
C ILE A 166 -12.27 7.88 10.75
N PRO A 167 -13.26 7.93 11.66
CA PRO A 167 -13.22 8.82 12.82
C PRO A 167 -12.05 8.58 13.78
N PHE A 168 -11.56 7.34 13.89
CA PHE A 168 -10.39 7.04 14.68
C PHE A 168 -9.13 7.62 14.03
N LEU A 169 -8.91 7.37 12.74
CA LEU A 169 -7.76 7.87 12.00
C LEU A 169 -7.72 9.40 11.90
N SER A 170 -8.88 10.07 11.90
CA SER A 170 -8.94 11.54 11.85
C SER A 170 -8.46 12.24 13.14
N LYS A 171 -8.33 11.50 14.25
CA LYS A 171 -7.78 12.03 15.52
C LYS A 171 -6.31 12.45 15.38
N PHE A 172 -5.59 11.86 14.44
CA PHE A 172 -4.17 12.12 14.20
C PHE A 172 -4.01 13.27 13.19
N PRO A 173 -3.47 14.44 13.58
CA PRO A 173 -3.22 15.54 12.67
C PRO A 173 -2.01 15.27 11.77
N LEU A 174 -1.83 16.07 10.72
CA LEU A 174 -0.59 16.06 9.93
C LEU A 174 0.61 16.31 10.85
N PRO A 175 1.73 15.60 10.63
CA PRO A 175 2.92 15.76 11.44
C PRO A 175 3.48 17.17 11.27
N SER A 176 4.00 17.73 12.35
CA SER A 176 4.68 19.02 12.33
C SER A 176 5.82 19.01 13.33
N THR A 177 6.85 19.81 13.08
CA THR A 177 8.03 19.92 13.96
C THR A 177 7.68 20.30 15.40
N ALA A 178 6.54 20.95 15.64
CA ALA A 178 6.06 21.31 16.96
C ALA A 178 5.43 20.15 17.76
N LEU A 179 5.00 19.07 17.11
CA LEU A 179 4.28 17.95 17.74
C LEU A 179 5.20 16.80 18.18
N GLY A 180 6.50 16.93 17.94
CA GLY A 180 7.50 15.91 18.28
C GLY A 180 7.49 14.69 17.35
N VAL A 181 8.51 13.85 17.50
CA VAL A 181 8.76 12.71 16.60
C VAL A 181 7.66 11.65 16.67
N GLN A 182 7.06 11.44 17.84
CA GLN A 182 5.96 10.47 18.02
C GLN A 182 4.77 10.78 17.11
N SER A 183 4.47 12.07 16.86
CA SER A 183 3.39 12.45 15.94
C SER A 183 3.63 11.93 14.52
N SER A 184 4.88 11.89 14.06
CA SER A 184 5.27 11.32 12.78
C SER A 184 5.14 9.80 12.78
N TYR A 185 5.49 9.12 13.88
CA TYR A 185 5.37 7.67 14.00
C TYR A 185 3.90 7.22 14.02
N ASP A 186 3.05 7.95 14.74
CA ASP A 186 1.62 7.71 14.74
C ASP A 186 1.03 7.97 13.34
N TYR A 187 1.47 9.04 12.66
CA TYR A 187 1.02 9.34 11.31
C TYR A 187 1.46 8.29 10.27
N TYR A 188 2.62 7.67 10.45
CA TYR A 188 3.02 6.51 9.67
C TYR A 188 1.98 5.38 9.80
N GLY A 189 1.53 5.09 11.02
CA GLY A 189 0.46 4.11 11.26
C GLY A 189 -0.86 4.48 10.59
N VAL A 190 -1.18 5.78 10.51
CA VAL A 190 -2.35 6.27 9.75
C VAL A 190 -2.21 6.02 8.25
N LEU A 191 -1.02 6.23 7.68
CA LEU A 191 -0.77 5.93 6.26
C LEU A 191 -0.87 4.43 5.99
N MET A 192 -0.27 3.58 6.82
CA MET A 192 -0.42 2.12 6.73
C MET A 192 -1.89 1.69 6.77
N ALA A 193 -2.67 2.31 7.67
CA ALA A 193 -4.10 2.07 7.75
C ALA A 193 -4.83 2.45 6.44
N TYR A 194 -4.50 3.57 5.80
CA TYR A 194 -5.11 3.94 4.51
C TYR A 194 -4.80 2.95 3.39
N GLY A 195 -3.58 2.40 3.32
CA GLY A 195 -3.25 1.33 2.38
C GLY A 195 -4.13 0.08 2.58
N GLY A 196 -4.41 -0.28 3.83
CA GLY A 196 -5.34 -1.38 4.18
C GLY A 196 -6.82 -1.13 3.89
N LEU A 197 -7.20 0.09 3.53
CA LEU A 197 -8.58 0.47 3.25
C LEU A 197 -8.89 0.51 1.75
N GLN A 198 -8.03 -0.05 0.89
CA GLN A 198 -8.18 -0.01 -0.56
C GLN A 198 -9.59 -0.45 -1.01
N ASP A 199 -10.03 -1.65 -0.64
CA ASP A 199 -11.35 -2.18 -1.03
C ASP A 199 -12.50 -1.39 -0.40
N PHE A 200 -12.34 -0.96 0.85
CA PHE A 200 -13.30 -0.07 1.49
C PHE A 200 -13.46 1.25 0.72
N LEU A 201 -12.38 1.84 0.23
CA LEU A 201 -12.37 3.10 -0.51
C LEU A 201 -12.86 2.92 -1.96
N LYS A 202 -12.60 1.77 -2.60
CA LYS A 202 -13.13 1.42 -3.93
C LYS A 202 -14.65 1.44 -3.97
N GLU A 203 -15.31 1.00 -2.89
CA GLU A 203 -16.78 0.99 -2.79
C GLU A 203 -17.40 2.38 -2.52
N ARG A 204 -16.57 3.42 -2.29
CA ARG A 204 -17.03 4.75 -1.86
C ARG A 204 -17.14 5.72 -3.03
N ASN A 205 -17.75 6.87 -2.74
CA ASN A 205 -17.76 7.98 -3.68
C ASN A 205 -16.30 8.41 -3.92
N PRO A 206 -15.84 8.50 -5.19
CA PRO A 206 -14.47 8.91 -5.50
C PRO A 206 -14.08 10.26 -4.87
N ALA A 207 -15.03 11.18 -4.68
CA ALA A 207 -14.80 12.46 -4.01
C ALA A 207 -14.29 12.33 -2.56
N TYR A 208 -14.64 11.22 -1.89
CA TYR A 208 -14.12 10.93 -0.55
C TYR A 208 -12.62 10.62 -0.61
N THR A 209 -12.22 9.72 -1.51
CA THR A 209 -10.82 9.37 -1.77
C THR A 209 -10.04 10.61 -2.21
N THR A 210 -10.58 11.43 -3.11
CA THR A 210 -10.02 12.74 -3.50
C THR A 210 -9.71 13.60 -2.28
N SER A 211 -10.70 13.84 -1.42
CA SER A 211 -10.52 14.67 -0.23
C SER A 211 -9.54 14.07 0.76
N LEU A 212 -9.44 12.74 0.86
CA LEU A 212 -8.48 12.06 1.71
C LEU A 212 -7.06 12.32 1.21
N ILE A 213 -6.80 12.06 -0.07
CA ILE A 213 -5.47 12.26 -0.68
C ILE A 213 -5.04 13.72 -0.58
N GLN A 214 -5.90 14.66 -0.95
CA GLN A 214 -5.60 16.10 -0.94
C GLN A 214 -5.29 16.65 0.47
N LYS A 215 -6.00 16.17 1.50
CA LYS A 215 -5.88 16.72 2.86
C LYS A 215 -4.90 15.96 3.75
N ARG A 216 -4.63 14.69 3.43
CA ARG A 216 -3.90 13.78 4.33
C ARG A 216 -2.61 13.23 3.73
N ILE A 217 -2.49 13.16 2.41
CA ILE A 217 -1.30 12.55 1.76
C ILE A 217 -0.46 13.59 1.05
N LEU A 218 -1.03 14.33 0.09
CA LEU A 218 -0.29 15.32 -0.70
C LEU A 218 0.45 16.40 0.12
N PRO A 219 -0.07 16.88 1.27
CA PRO A 219 0.65 17.85 2.08
C PRO A 219 2.02 17.36 2.55
N LEU A 220 2.22 16.03 2.71
CA LEU A 220 3.48 15.44 3.19
C LEU A 220 4.68 15.78 2.30
N TYR A 221 4.47 15.91 0.99
CA TYR A 221 5.51 16.26 0.02
C TYR A 221 5.97 17.72 0.10
N SER A 222 5.22 18.55 0.82
CA SER A 222 5.51 19.98 1.02
C SER A 222 5.93 20.31 2.44
N LEU A 223 5.90 19.35 3.37
CA LEU A 223 6.31 19.56 4.75
C LEU A 223 7.84 19.64 4.86
N SER A 224 8.34 20.74 5.43
CA SER A 224 9.77 20.89 5.75
C SER A 224 10.18 19.90 6.83
N GLY A 225 11.24 19.12 6.59
CA GLY A 225 11.75 18.13 7.55
C GLY A 225 10.83 16.91 7.73
N CYS A 226 10.02 16.59 6.73
CA CYS A 226 9.22 15.36 6.70
C CYS A 226 10.16 14.15 6.72
N LEU A 227 9.89 13.18 7.60
CA LEU A 227 10.71 11.97 7.69
C LEU A 227 10.59 11.14 6.40
N PRO A 228 11.68 10.52 5.91
CA PRO A 228 11.65 9.75 4.66
C PRO A 228 10.68 8.56 4.74
N TYR A 229 10.52 7.94 5.92
CA TYR A 229 9.52 6.88 6.15
C TYR A 229 8.10 7.30 5.76
N LEU A 230 7.73 8.56 6.06
CA LEU A 230 6.39 9.08 5.75
C LEU A 230 6.21 9.29 4.25
N ILE A 231 7.24 9.79 3.57
CA ILE A 231 7.20 10.01 2.12
C ILE A 231 7.14 8.66 1.40
N ALA A 232 7.96 7.69 1.81
CA ALA A 232 7.93 6.35 1.24
C ALA A 232 6.56 5.67 1.42
N THR A 233 5.99 5.71 2.62
CA THR A 233 4.65 5.16 2.86
C THR A 233 3.57 5.93 2.11
N ALA A 234 3.68 7.25 1.98
CA ALA A 234 2.76 8.05 1.18
C ALA A 234 2.80 7.64 -0.30
N ASN A 235 3.99 7.41 -0.87
CA ASN A 235 4.14 6.89 -2.21
C ASN A 235 3.44 5.52 -2.35
N TRP A 236 3.73 4.59 -1.44
CA TRP A 236 3.13 3.26 -1.46
C TRP A 236 1.60 3.32 -1.38
N VAL A 237 1.02 4.12 -0.48
CA VAL A 237 -0.44 4.29 -0.37
C VAL A 237 -1.04 4.87 -1.66
N ILE A 238 -0.36 5.80 -2.32
CA ILE A 238 -0.82 6.33 -3.62
C ILE A 238 -0.87 5.22 -4.67
N GLY A 239 0.16 4.36 -4.71
CA GLY A 239 0.17 3.17 -5.55
C GLY A 239 -1.03 2.29 -5.26
N GLU A 240 -1.19 1.83 -4.02
CA GLU A 240 -2.29 0.96 -3.62
C GLU A 240 -3.65 1.55 -4.00
N LEU A 241 -3.82 2.86 -3.82
CA LEU A 241 -5.06 3.55 -4.14
C LEU A 241 -5.18 3.94 -5.62
N ALA A 242 -4.22 3.63 -6.50
CA ALA A 242 -4.17 4.09 -7.90
C ALA A 242 -5.47 3.81 -8.68
N SER A 243 -6.11 2.65 -8.43
CA SER A 243 -7.40 2.27 -9.01
C SER A 243 -8.57 3.15 -8.56
N CYS A 244 -8.48 3.78 -7.39
CA CYS A 244 -9.51 4.58 -6.75
C CYS A 244 -9.42 6.09 -7.09
N LEU A 245 -8.31 6.55 -7.67
CA LEU A 245 -8.05 7.98 -7.84
C LEU A 245 -8.86 8.58 -9.01
N PRO A 246 -9.35 9.83 -8.89
CA PRO A 246 -9.90 10.54 -10.05
C PRO A 246 -8.78 10.97 -11.01
N GLN A 247 -9.10 11.10 -12.31
CA GLN A 247 -8.12 11.54 -13.30
C GLN A 247 -7.62 12.98 -13.07
N GLU A 248 -8.47 13.84 -12.49
CA GLU A 248 -8.18 15.25 -12.24
C GLU A 248 -6.98 15.47 -11.31
N MET A 249 -6.66 14.51 -10.44
CA MET A 249 -5.56 14.62 -9.48
C MET A 249 -4.22 14.10 -10.01
N ASN A 250 -4.21 13.49 -11.20
CA ASN A 250 -3.04 12.78 -11.71
C ASN A 250 -1.80 13.66 -11.80
N ASP A 251 -1.96 14.92 -12.23
CA ASP A 251 -0.83 15.84 -12.40
C ASP A 251 -0.17 16.16 -11.05
N ASP A 252 -0.97 16.47 -10.02
CA ASP A 252 -0.47 16.77 -8.68
C ASP A 252 0.23 15.57 -8.03
N ILE A 253 -0.38 14.40 -8.17
CA ILE A 253 0.16 13.13 -7.67
C ILE A 253 1.46 12.81 -8.40
N TYR A 254 1.46 12.86 -9.73
CA TYR A 254 2.63 12.53 -10.53
C TYR A 254 3.79 13.49 -10.23
N ASN A 255 3.52 14.80 -10.13
CA ASN A 255 4.55 15.77 -9.75
C ASN A 255 5.14 15.48 -8.36
N SER A 256 4.31 15.01 -7.42
CA SER A 256 4.75 14.65 -6.07
C SER A 256 5.62 13.38 -6.08
N LEU A 257 5.19 12.34 -6.81
CA LEU A 257 5.96 11.11 -7.01
C LEU A 257 7.27 11.39 -7.76
N ALA A 258 7.24 12.15 -8.85
CA ALA A 258 8.45 12.53 -9.59
C ALA A 258 9.46 13.27 -8.70
N LYS A 259 9.00 14.16 -7.82
CA LYS A 259 9.86 14.81 -6.80
C LYS A 259 10.47 13.79 -5.83
N ALA A 260 9.69 12.82 -5.36
CA ALA A 260 10.18 11.77 -4.45
C ALA A 260 11.20 10.85 -5.13
N LEU A 261 10.95 10.48 -6.39
CA LEU A 261 11.84 9.64 -7.20
C LEU A 261 13.23 10.25 -7.37
N VAL A 262 13.34 11.58 -7.39
CA VAL A 262 14.62 12.30 -7.58
C VAL A 262 15.29 12.72 -6.26
N MET A 263 14.72 12.37 -5.10
CA MET A 263 15.29 12.80 -3.81
C MET A 263 16.69 12.21 -3.62
N PRO A 264 17.73 13.04 -3.39
CA PRO A 264 19.07 12.57 -3.11
C PRO A 264 19.14 11.99 -1.71
N ASP A 265 20.11 11.09 -1.50
CA ASP A 265 20.45 10.63 -0.16
C ASP A 265 21.01 11.80 0.67
N GLN A 266 20.84 11.71 1.98
CA GLN A 266 21.48 12.62 2.94
C GLN A 266 22.63 11.89 3.63
N GLU A 267 23.58 12.63 4.20
CA GLU A 267 24.87 12.09 4.71
C GLU A 267 24.68 10.87 5.64
N ASP A 268 23.60 10.83 6.43
CA ASP A 268 23.31 9.76 7.39
C ASP A 268 22.03 8.95 7.08
N CYS A 269 21.36 9.18 5.94
CA CYS A 269 20.10 8.49 5.64
C CYS A 269 19.91 8.26 4.14
N SER A 270 19.74 6.99 3.77
CA SER A 270 19.37 6.59 2.42
C SER A 270 17.91 6.93 2.13
N TYR A 271 17.69 7.55 0.97
CA TYR A 271 16.38 7.81 0.39
C TYR A 271 16.02 6.75 -0.67
N TYR A 272 16.79 5.67 -0.79
CA TYR A 272 16.47 4.56 -1.70
C TYR A 272 15.03 4.04 -1.52
N PRO A 273 14.53 3.75 -0.30
CA PRO A 273 13.14 3.28 -0.14
C PRO A 273 12.10 4.33 -0.60
N VAL A 274 12.40 5.63 -0.48
CA VAL A 274 11.54 6.71 -1.00
C VAL A 274 11.49 6.66 -2.52
N ARG A 275 12.64 6.48 -3.17
CA ARG A 275 12.71 6.36 -4.64
C ARG A 275 12.03 5.07 -5.12
N ALA A 276 12.26 3.96 -4.42
CA ALA A 276 11.70 2.66 -4.74
C ALA A 276 10.17 2.64 -4.65
N SER A 277 9.61 3.09 -3.52
CA SER A 277 8.16 3.23 -3.34
C SER A 277 7.54 4.19 -4.35
N SER A 278 8.23 5.28 -4.71
CA SER A 278 7.76 6.19 -5.75
C SER A 278 7.72 5.54 -7.13
N ALA A 279 8.75 4.76 -7.50
CA ALA A 279 8.77 4.02 -8.75
C ALA A 279 7.62 3.01 -8.80
N GLY A 280 7.40 2.29 -7.69
CA GLY A 280 6.27 1.36 -7.52
C GLY A 280 4.92 2.03 -7.77
N ALA A 281 4.68 3.17 -7.12
CA ALA A 281 3.45 3.93 -7.29
C ALA A 281 3.23 4.44 -8.73
N ILE A 282 4.29 4.95 -9.36
CA ILE A 282 4.23 5.40 -10.76
C ILE A 282 3.86 4.22 -11.68
N ALA A 283 4.51 3.07 -11.52
CA ALA A 283 4.23 1.88 -12.31
C ALA A 283 2.77 1.40 -12.16
N GLN A 284 2.24 1.32 -10.95
CA GLN A 284 0.83 0.96 -10.72
C GLN A 284 -0.13 1.98 -11.34
N MET A 285 0.18 3.28 -11.26
CA MET A 285 -0.63 4.32 -11.91
C MET A 285 -0.61 4.19 -13.44
N LEU A 286 0.52 3.80 -14.02
CA LEU A 286 0.67 3.57 -15.46
C LEU A 286 -0.18 2.38 -15.91
N GLU A 287 -0.12 1.26 -15.21
CA GLU A 287 -0.88 0.04 -15.55
C GLU A 287 -2.40 0.27 -15.54
N VAL A 288 -2.90 1.06 -14.57
CA VAL A 288 -4.33 1.34 -14.45
C VAL A 288 -4.82 2.31 -15.54
N ARG A 289 -3.99 3.27 -15.98
CA ARG A 289 -4.45 4.42 -16.81
C ARG A 289 -3.86 4.48 -18.21
N ASN A 290 -2.98 3.55 -18.53
CA ASN A 290 -2.38 3.12 -19.79
C ASN A 290 -1.73 4.18 -20.72
N VAL A 291 -2.27 5.38 -20.97
CA VAL A 291 -1.79 6.16 -22.14
C VAL A 291 -1.57 7.65 -21.88
N ILE A 292 -2.47 8.33 -21.17
CA ILE A 292 -2.44 9.80 -21.06
C ILE A 292 -1.23 10.30 -20.24
N LEU A 293 -0.85 9.57 -19.19
CA LEU A 293 0.27 9.94 -18.31
C LEU A 293 1.62 9.78 -19.00
N ILE A 294 1.76 8.74 -19.84
CA ILE A 294 2.98 8.44 -20.61
C ILE A 294 3.22 9.53 -21.66
N ILE A 295 2.16 9.95 -22.37
CA ILE A 295 2.28 11.02 -23.38
C ILE A 295 2.64 12.36 -22.73
N ARG A 296 2.05 12.70 -21.57
CA ARG A 296 2.31 14.00 -20.91
C ARG A 296 3.64 14.07 -20.17
N THR A 297 4.17 12.95 -19.69
CA THR A 297 5.24 12.98 -18.68
C THR A 297 6.34 11.94 -18.89
N GLY A 298 6.17 11.02 -19.85
CA GLY A 298 7.14 9.98 -20.18
C GLY A 298 8.51 10.50 -20.60
N LEU A 299 8.58 11.64 -21.28
CA LEU A 299 9.86 12.27 -21.67
C LEU A 299 10.71 12.68 -20.46
N CYS A 300 10.10 13.31 -19.45
CA CYS A 300 10.80 13.73 -18.25
C CYS A 300 11.26 12.52 -17.43
N LEU A 301 10.43 11.47 -17.36
CA LEU A 301 10.75 10.23 -16.66
C LEU A 301 11.87 9.46 -17.35
N LEU A 302 11.84 9.34 -18.68
CA LEU A 302 12.88 8.67 -19.48
C LEU A 302 14.22 9.39 -19.40
N PHE A 303 14.21 10.74 -19.46
CA PHE A 303 15.42 11.52 -19.28
C PHE A 303 15.97 11.40 -17.85
N PHE A 304 15.10 11.41 -16.84
CA PHE A 304 15.51 11.16 -15.46
C PHE A 304 16.12 9.77 -15.29
N LEU A 305 15.45 8.73 -15.78
CA LEU A 305 15.96 7.35 -15.77
C LEU A 305 17.35 7.30 -16.41
N ALA A 306 17.54 7.94 -17.57
CA ALA A 306 18.83 8.07 -18.23
C ALA A 306 19.94 8.59 -17.32
N THR A 307 19.64 9.68 -16.61
CA THR A 307 20.63 10.36 -15.76
C THR A 307 20.95 9.58 -14.48
N ARG A 308 19.95 8.92 -13.87
CA ARG A 308 20.14 8.18 -12.61
C ARG A 308 20.73 6.80 -12.81
N LEU A 309 20.36 6.09 -13.87
CA LEU A 309 20.95 4.78 -14.19
C LEU A 309 22.46 4.85 -14.35
N HIS A 310 22.98 6.04 -14.68
CA HIS A 310 24.41 6.28 -14.78
C HIS A 310 25.12 6.28 -13.42
N VAL A 311 24.44 6.59 -12.32
CA VAL A 311 25.03 6.78 -10.97
C VAL A 311 24.48 5.77 -9.96
N ALA A 312 23.41 5.05 -10.32
CA ALA A 312 22.75 4.05 -9.49
C ALA A 312 23.67 2.87 -9.16
N ASP A 313 23.53 2.34 -7.94
CA ASP A 313 24.04 1.03 -7.56
C ASP A 313 23.23 -0.11 -8.23
N GLU A 314 23.63 -1.37 -8.01
CA GLU A 314 22.98 -2.53 -8.65
C GLU A 314 21.48 -2.62 -8.33
N ASN A 315 21.09 -2.29 -7.10
CA ASN A 315 19.70 -2.41 -6.62
C ASN A 315 18.84 -1.27 -7.17
N GLU A 316 19.32 -0.03 -7.12
CA GLU A 316 18.67 1.13 -7.73
C GLU A 316 18.61 0.97 -9.26
N ALA A 317 19.64 0.42 -9.90
CA ALA A 317 19.61 0.14 -11.34
C ALA A 317 18.53 -0.90 -11.69
N SER A 318 18.43 -2.00 -10.94
CA SER A 318 17.40 -3.03 -11.12
C SER A 318 15.99 -2.43 -11.05
N LEU A 319 15.71 -1.64 -10.01
CA LEU A 319 14.44 -0.95 -9.83
C LEU A 319 14.11 0.00 -10.99
N LEU A 320 15.07 0.83 -11.40
CA LEU A 320 14.88 1.77 -12.50
C LEU A 320 14.69 1.05 -13.85
N PHE A 321 15.34 -0.10 -14.06
CA PHE A 321 15.10 -0.95 -15.23
C PHE A 321 13.71 -1.58 -15.23
N GLN A 322 13.19 -1.99 -14.07
CA GLN A 322 11.81 -2.49 -13.96
C GLN A 322 10.81 -1.39 -14.29
N LEU A 323 10.97 -0.20 -13.71
CA LEU A 323 10.13 0.95 -14.03
C LEU A 323 10.19 1.30 -15.52
N LEU A 324 11.39 1.31 -16.11
CA LEU A 324 11.58 1.50 -17.55
C LEU A 324 10.85 0.43 -18.37
N SER A 325 10.91 -0.82 -17.94
CA SER A 325 10.21 -1.94 -18.59
C SER A 325 8.70 -1.75 -18.54
N THR A 326 8.14 -1.33 -17.40
CA THR A 326 6.71 -1.00 -17.26
C THR A 326 6.33 0.16 -18.18
N ILE A 327 7.13 1.24 -18.24
CA ILE A 327 6.87 2.39 -19.13
C ILE A 327 6.85 1.96 -20.59
N VAL A 328 7.82 1.16 -21.03
CA VAL A 328 7.90 0.66 -22.41
C VAL A 328 6.73 -0.27 -22.72
N GLY A 329 6.40 -1.17 -21.80
CA GLY A 329 5.31 -2.14 -21.96
C GLY A 329 3.94 -1.46 -22.07
N VAL A 330 3.66 -0.50 -21.18
CA VAL A 330 2.39 0.24 -21.14
C VAL A 330 2.30 1.26 -22.28
N GLY A 331 3.39 1.94 -22.61
CA GLY A 331 3.40 3.04 -23.57
C GLY A 331 3.34 2.65 -25.05
N GLN A 332 3.68 1.40 -25.39
CA GLN A 332 3.56 0.84 -26.75
C GLN A 332 4.05 1.82 -27.86
N GLN A 333 3.19 2.14 -28.83
CA GLN A 333 3.53 3.00 -29.97
C GLN A 333 3.89 4.43 -29.55
N HIS A 334 3.44 4.92 -28.38
CA HIS A 334 3.73 6.27 -27.91
C HIS A 334 5.18 6.45 -27.42
N VAL A 335 5.87 5.36 -27.09
CA VAL A 335 7.27 5.38 -26.64
C VAL A 335 8.24 5.15 -27.81
N SER A 336 7.71 4.84 -29.01
CA SER A 336 8.52 4.52 -30.21
C SER A 336 9.53 5.61 -30.56
N ILE A 337 9.14 6.87 -30.43
CA ILE A 337 10.01 8.04 -30.69
C ILE A 337 11.18 8.16 -29.70
N HIS A 338 11.12 7.46 -28.56
CA HIS A 338 12.15 7.48 -27.52
C HIS A 338 13.04 6.23 -27.52
N ILE A 339 12.74 5.23 -28.36
CA ILE A 339 13.52 3.98 -28.45
C ILE A 339 15.04 4.23 -28.60
N PRO A 340 15.52 5.13 -29.47
CA PRO A 340 16.97 5.35 -29.61
C PRO A 340 17.63 5.82 -28.32
N MET A 341 16.94 6.68 -27.56
CA MET A 341 17.40 7.15 -26.25
C MET A 341 17.41 6.00 -25.24
N ILE A 342 16.33 5.23 -25.16
CA ILE A 342 16.18 4.09 -24.25
C ILE A 342 17.27 3.05 -24.50
N VAL A 343 17.51 2.68 -25.75
CA VAL A 343 18.58 1.74 -26.12
C VAL A 343 19.96 2.29 -25.71
N SER A 344 20.22 3.57 -25.96
CA SER A 344 21.47 4.22 -25.55
C SER A 344 21.70 4.14 -24.03
N ILE A 345 20.65 4.36 -23.24
CA ILE A 345 20.69 4.27 -21.76
C ILE A 345 21.00 2.84 -21.31
N ILE A 346 20.30 1.85 -21.86
CA ILE A 346 20.48 0.43 -21.53
C ILE A 346 21.91 0.01 -21.87
N VAL A 347 22.37 0.29 -23.09
CA VAL A 347 23.73 -0.03 -23.55
C VAL A 347 24.77 0.64 -22.66
N GLY A 348 24.62 1.93 -22.37
CA GLY A 348 25.55 2.68 -21.52
C GLY A 348 25.67 2.10 -20.12
N THR A 349 24.57 1.59 -19.56
CA THR A 349 24.56 0.99 -18.21
C THR A 349 25.15 -0.41 -18.21
N LEU A 350 24.79 -1.24 -19.20
CA LEU A 350 25.37 -2.59 -19.38
C LEU A 350 26.89 -2.52 -19.56
N LEU A 351 27.39 -1.56 -20.34
CA LEU A 351 28.82 -1.36 -20.54
C LEU A 351 29.59 -1.03 -19.25
N LYS A 352 28.94 -0.45 -18.23
CA LYS A 352 29.56 -0.21 -16.92
C LYS A 352 29.66 -1.47 -16.07
N HIS A 353 28.69 -2.37 -16.20
CA HIS A 353 28.59 -3.60 -15.41
C HIS A 353 29.38 -4.75 -16.07
N LEU A 354 29.69 -4.62 -17.36
CA LEU A 354 30.65 -5.49 -18.04
C LEU A 354 32.06 -5.22 -17.48
N VAL A 355 32.52 -6.08 -16.59
CA VAL A 355 33.93 -6.11 -16.17
C VAL A 355 34.80 -6.16 -17.43
N PRO A 356 35.82 -5.29 -17.57
CA PRO A 356 36.82 -5.41 -18.63
C PRO A 356 37.67 -6.66 -18.35
N THR A 357 37.11 -7.85 -18.60
CA THR A 357 37.88 -9.08 -18.63
C THR A 357 38.84 -9.02 -19.80
N LEU A 358 40.08 -9.47 -19.59
CA LEU A 358 41.15 -9.52 -20.58
C LEU A 358 40.81 -10.38 -21.82
N GLU A 359 39.71 -11.14 -21.78
CA GLU A 359 39.26 -11.99 -22.88
C GLU A 359 38.21 -11.27 -23.75
N PRO A 360 38.47 -11.05 -25.05
CA PRO A 360 37.65 -10.19 -25.92
C PRO A 360 36.33 -10.82 -26.40
N TRP A 361 36.09 -12.11 -26.15
CA TRP A 361 35.02 -12.85 -26.82
C TRP A 361 33.63 -12.80 -26.13
N PRO A 362 33.49 -12.78 -24.79
CA PRO A 362 32.16 -12.72 -24.15
C PRO A 362 31.47 -11.37 -24.30
N GLN A 363 32.22 -10.27 -24.27
CA GLN A 363 31.70 -8.89 -24.33
C GLN A 363 31.20 -8.53 -25.73
N VAL A 364 31.91 -8.98 -26.77
CA VAL A 364 31.51 -8.76 -28.17
C VAL A 364 30.17 -9.44 -28.44
N LEU A 365 29.97 -10.68 -27.96
CA LEU A 365 28.69 -11.39 -28.08
C LEU A 365 27.56 -10.72 -27.31
N ALA A 366 27.81 -10.21 -26.10
CA ALA A 366 26.81 -9.46 -25.32
C ALA A 366 26.40 -8.16 -26.02
N ILE A 367 27.36 -7.39 -26.53
CA ILE A 367 27.10 -6.17 -27.31
C ILE A 367 26.38 -6.51 -28.62
N PHE A 368 26.79 -7.57 -29.33
CA PHE A 368 26.12 -8.02 -30.56
C PHE A 368 24.69 -8.50 -30.30
N HIS A 369 24.44 -9.20 -29.18
CA HIS A 369 23.09 -9.61 -28.78
C HIS A 369 22.21 -8.41 -28.46
N VAL A 370 22.73 -7.41 -27.75
CA VAL A 370 21.99 -6.17 -27.45
C VAL A 370 21.67 -5.40 -28.74
N PHE A 371 22.61 -5.32 -29.69
CA PHE A 371 22.36 -4.74 -31.01
C PHE A 371 21.33 -5.55 -31.81
N CYS A 372 21.42 -6.88 -31.83
CA CYS A 372 20.44 -7.73 -32.50
C CYS A 372 19.06 -7.71 -31.84
N ILE A 373 18.97 -7.50 -30.51
CA ILE A 373 17.71 -7.28 -29.80
C ILE A 373 17.13 -5.93 -30.22
N SER A 374 17.91 -4.85 -30.22
CA SER A 374 17.51 -3.54 -30.72
C SER A 374 16.96 -3.63 -32.15
N ASP A 375 17.67 -4.33 -33.04
CA ASP A 375 17.31 -4.47 -34.46
C ASP A 375 16.06 -5.35 -34.65
N ARG A 376 15.92 -6.46 -33.91
CA ARG A 376 14.70 -7.30 -33.91
C ARG A 376 13.50 -6.58 -33.26
N PHE A 377 13.72 -5.73 -32.26
CA PHE A 377 12.66 -4.92 -31.64
C PHE A 377 12.16 -3.86 -32.63
N TYR A 378 13.07 -3.24 -33.38
CA TYR A 378 12.75 -2.34 -34.50
C TYR A 378 11.96 -3.06 -35.60
N HIS A 379 12.34 -4.30 -35.92
CA HIS A 379 11.68 -5.11 -36.95
C HIS A 379 10.29 -5.63 -36.51
N PHE A 380 10.11 -5.97 -35.24
CA PHE A 380 8.83 -6.42 -34.67
C PHE A 380 7.78 -5.30 -34.62
N MET A 381 8.22 -4.05 -34.38
CA MET A 381 7.34 -2.88 -34.34
C MET A 381 6.92 -2.39 -35.73
N THR A 382 7.79 -2.53 -36.74
CA THR A 382 7.51 -2.15 -38.14
C THR A 382 6.64 -3.16 -38.88
N LEU A 383 6.54 -4.41 -38.42
CA LEU A 383 5.67 -5.44 -39.02
C LEU A 383 4.24 -5.45 -38.45
N ARG A 384 3.93 -4.62 -37.44
CA ARG A 384 2.58 -4.48 -36.83
C ARG A 384 1.87 -3.16 -37.14
N SER A 385 2.45 -2.28 -37.98
CA SER A 385 1.74 -1.20 -38.67
C SER A 385 1.09 -1.74 -39.94
#